data_AF-A0A959IR28-F1
#
_entry.id   AF-A0A959IR28-F1
#
_cell.length_a   1.000
_cell.length_b   1.000
_cell.length_c   1.000
_cell.angle_alpha   90.00
_cell.angle_beta   90.00
_cell.angle_gamma   90.00
#
_symmetry.space_group_name_H-M   'P 1'
#
loop_
_entity.id
_entity.type
_entity.pdbx_description
1 polymer ?
#
loop_
_entity_poly.entity_id
_entity_poly.type
_entity_poly.pdbx_seq_one_letter_code
_entity_poly.pdbx_strand_id
1 'polypeptide(L)'
;MSIKGPAIFLAQFMGDEAPFNSLDNICAWAAGLGYKGVQIPTWEDRLIDLEQAATSQTYADELKGRIGEHGLAITELSTHL
;
A
#
# COMPACT_ATOMS: atom_id res chain seq x y z
N MET A 1 7.26 6.42 -22.31
CA MET A 1 6.69 5.91 -21.05
C MET A 1 5.17 5.93 -21.20
N SER A 2 4.49 4.83 -20.86
CA SER A 2 3.03 4.74 -20.92
C SER A 2 2.44 4.85 -19.50
N ILE A 3 1.26 5.46 -19.37
CA ILE A 3 0.51 5.46 -18.10
C ILE A 3 0.15 4.01 -17.74
N LYS A 4 0.49 3.58 -16.52
CA LYS A 4 0.31 2.18 -16.05
C LYS A 4 -1.04 1.91 -15.39
N GLY A 5 -1.85 2.94 -15.17
CA GLY A 5 -3.16 2.86 -14.51
C GLY A 5 -3.26 3.82 -13.31
N PRO A 6 -4.43 3.89 -12.67
CA PRO A 6 -4.66 4.81 -11.55
C PRO A 6 -4.02 4.30 -10.26
N ALA A 7 -3.64 5.23 -9.39
CA ALA A 7 -3.20 4.96 -8.03
C ALA A 7 -4.15 5.59 -7.00
N ILE A 8 -4.17 5.03 -5.80
CA ILE A 8 -5.03 5.48 -4.69
C ILE A 8 -4.20 5.75 -3.43
N PHE A 9 -4.56 6.78 -2.66
CA PHE A 9 -3.94 7.05 -1.37
C PHE A 9 -4.72 6.36 -0.25
N LEU A 10 -4.09 5.36 0.38
CA LEU A 10 -4.79 4.47 1.33
C LEU A 10 -5.26 5.19 2.59
N ALA A 11 -4.56 6.23 3.03
CA ALA A 11 -4.89 6.99 4.23
C ALA A 11 -6.33 7.53 4.24
N GLN A 12 -6.88 7.86 3.06
CA GLN A 12 -8.23 8.43 2.94
C GLN A 12 -9.33 7.44 3.30
N PHE A 13 -9.00 6.14 3.40
CA PHE A 13 -9.96 5.05 3.59
C PHE A 13 -9.72 4.25 4.85
N MET A 14 -8.57 4.38 5.51
CA MET A 14 -8.21 3.59 6.69
C MET A 14 -9.27 3.71 7.80
N GLY A 15 -9.57 2.58 8.42
CA GLY A 15 -10.53 2.48 9.52
C GLY A 15 -10.37 1.15 10.25
N ASP A 16 -11.17 0.93 11.30
CA ASP A 16 -11.00 -0.26 12.16
C ASP A 16 -11.75 -1.49 11.65
N GLU A 17 -12.60 -1.32 10.64
CA GLU A 17 -13.42 -2.40 10.05
C GLU A 17 -12.93 -2.80 8.66
N ALA A 18 -13.16 -4.06 8.29
CA ALA A 18 -12.86 -4.55 6.95
C ALA A 18 -13.71 -3.81 5.88
N PRO A 19 -13.16 -3.53 4.69
CA PRO A 19 -11.83 -3.94 4.21
C PRO A 19 -10.69 -2.98 4.59
N PHE A 20 -10.92 -1.97 5.42
CA PHE A 20 -9.98 -0.86 5.64
C PHE A 20 -9.03 -1.02 6.84
N ASN A 21 -9.06 -2.19 7.47
CA ASN A 21 -8.41 -2.46 8.75
C ASN A 21 -7.06 -3.19 8.65
N SER A 22 -6.63 -3.58 7.45
CA SER A 22 -5.34 -4.24 7.21
C SER A 22 -4.86 -4.02 5.78
N LEU A 23 -3.55 -4.18 5.56
CA LEU A 23 -2.92 -4.03 4.25
C LEU A 23 -3.55 -4.95 3.19
N ASP A 24 -3.69 -6.25 3.48
CA ASP A 24 -4.14 -7.21 2.46
C ASP A 24 -5.61 -6.99 2.08
N ASN A 25 -6.47 -6.65 3.06
CA ASN A 25 -7.88 -6.35 2.81
C ASN A 25 -8.05 -5.08 1.96
N ILE A 26 -7.32 -4.01 2.29
CA ILE A 26 -7.45 -2.73 1.58
C ILE A 26 -6.81 -2.82 0.18
N CYS A 27 -5.74 -3.61 0.02
CA CYS A 27 -5.16 -3.93 -1.29
C CYS A 27 -6.13 -4.76 -2.14
N ALA A 28 -6.77 -5.79 -1.58
CA ALA A 28 -7.77 -6.56 -2.30
C ALA A 28 -8.94 -5.68 -2.77
N TRP A 29 -9.43 -4.79 -1.90
CA TRP A 29 -10.46 -3.81 -2.24
C TRP A 29 -10.02 -2.86 -3.36
N ALA A 30 -8.84 -2.24 -3.25
CA ALA A 30 -8.33 -1.33 -4.26
C ALA A 30 -8.13 -2.01 -5.62
N ALA A 31 -7.60 -3.24 -5.62
CA ALA A 31 -7.47 -4.04 -6.84
C ALA A 31 -8.82 -4.34 -7.49
N GLY A 32 -9.85 -4.67 -6.68
CA GLY A 32 -11.22 -4.89 -7.15
C GLY A 32 -11.86 -3.68 -7.82
N LEU A 33 -11.43 -2.46 -7.44
CA LEU A 33 -11.85 -1.20 -8.09
C LEU A 33 -11.05 -0.86 -9.35
N GLY A 34 -10.03 -1.66 -9.70
CA GLY A 34 -9.23 -1.48 -10.91
C GLY A 34 -7.98 -0.61 -10.74
N TYR A 35 -7.63 -0.23 -9.51
CA TYR A 35 -6.35 0.45 -9.24
C TYR A 35 -5.15 -0.43 -9.59
N LYS A 36 -4.05 0.23 -9.94
CA LYS A 36 -2.76 -0.39 -10.28
C LYS A 36 -1.63 0.06 -9.36
N GLY A 37 -1.85 1.14 -8.60
CA GLY A 37 -0.90 1.67 -7.65
C GLY A 37 -1.54 2.02 -6.31
N VAL A 38 -0.74 2.00 -5.26
CA VAL A 38 -1.11 2.48 -3.93
C VAL A 38 -0.04 3.44 -3.40
N GLN A 39 -0.50 4.51 -2.76
CA GLN A 39 0.34 5.37 -1.94
C GLN A 39 0.10 4.98 -0.48
N ILE A 40 1.18 4.70 0.25
CA ILE A 40 1.12 4.19 1.63
C ILE A 40 1.43 5.33 2.60
N PRO A 41 0.54 5.65 3.55
CA PRO A 41 0.88 6.54 4.66
C PRO A 41 1.90 5.84 5.57
N THR A 42 3.06 6.44 5.75
CA THR A 42 4.16 5.82 6.51
C THR A 42 3.99 5.89 8.02
N TRP A 43 2.97 6.60 8.50
CA TRP A 43 2.61 6.68 9.93
C TRP A 43 1.65 5.57 10.36
N GLU A 44 1.11 4.78 9.41
CA GLU A 44 0.17 3.71 9.70
C GLU A 44 0.90 2.37 9.80
N ASP A 45 1.22 1.98 11.04
CA ASP A 45 1.96 0.75 11.33
C ASP A 45 1.23 -0.52 10.87
N ARG A 46 -0.10 -0.45 10.65
CA ARG A 46 -0.87 -1.57 10.05
C ARG A 46 -0.53 -1.80 8.58
N LEU A 47 0.05 -0.82 7.90
CA LEU A 47 0.39 -0.90 6.48
C LEU A 47 1.89 -1.05 6.22
N ILE A 48 2.73 -0.40 7.03
CA ILE A 48 4.19 -0.40 6.85
C ILE A 48 4.89 -0.14 8.18
N ASP A 49 5.95 -0.89 8.45
CA ASP A 49 6.99 -0.53 9.41
C ASP A 49 8.05 0.27 8.65
N LEU A 50 8.04 1.60 8.84
CA LEU A 50 8.90 2.51 8.09
C LEU A 50 10.39 2.29 8.42
N GLU A 51 10.72 2.02 9.69
CA GLU A 51 12.10 1.82 10.12
C GLU A 51 12.65 0.53 9.52
N GLN A 52 11.86 -0.54 9.54
CA GLN A 52 12.23 -1.81 8.92
C GLN A 52 12.35 -1.66 7.40
N ALA A 53 11.45 -0.90 6.75
CA ALA A 53 11.55 -0.57 5.32
C ALA A 53 12.83 0.18 4.96
N ALA A 54 13.29 1.07 5.84
CA ALA A 54 14.50 1.86 5.62
C ALA A 54 15.80 1.05 5.82
N THR A 55 15.77 0.02 6.67
CA THR A 55 16.98 -0.70 7.12
C THR A 55 17.08 -2.13 6.60
N SER A 56 16.00 -2.71 6.09
CA SER A 56 15.94 -4.08 5.58
C SER A 56 15.42 -4.12 4.15
N GLN A 57 16.31 -4.38 3.20
CA GLN A 57 15.94 -4.60 1.80
C GLN A 57 14.98 -5.78 1.65
N THR A 58 15.19 -6.85 2.44
CA THR A 58 14.31 -8.02 2.46
C THR A 58 12.89 -7.63 2.82
N TYR A 59 12.69 -6.83 3.88
CA TYR A 59 11.36 -6.38 4.27
C TYR A 59 10.72 -5.51 3.18
N ALA A 60 11.47 -4.59 2.58
CA ALA A 60 10.96 -3.75 1.50
C ALA A 60 10.51 -4.58 0.28
N ASP A 61 11.24 -5.67 -0.03
CA ASP A 61 10.89 -6.56 -1.14
C ASP A 61 9.71 -7.49 -0.79
N GLU A 62 9.61 -7.96 0.45
CA GLU A 62 8.45 -8.71 0.96
C GLU A 62 7.19 -7.86 0.93
N LEU A 63 7.26 -6.61 1.39
CA LEU A 63 6.14 -5.66 1.36
C LEU A 63 5.68 -5.39 -0.08
N LYS A 64 6.61 -5.13 -0.99
CA LYS A 64 6.31 -4.99 -2.43
C LYS A 64 5.71 -6.27 -2.99
N GLY A 65 6.23 -7.43 -2.59
CA GLY A 65 5.73 -8.75 -2.99
C GLY A 65 4.27 -8.94 -2.58
N ARG A 66 3.96 -8.74 -1.29
CA ARG A 66 2.60 -8.84 -0.74
C ARG A 66 1.60 -7.94 -1.47
N ILE A 67 1.95 -6.67 -1.68
CA ILE A 67 1.08 -5.74 -2.44
C ILE A 67 0.97 -6.18 -3.91
N GLY A 68 2.05 -6.71 -4.48
CA GLY A 68 2.11 -7.27 -5.83
C GLY A 68 1.23 -8.49 -6.04
N GLU A 69 1.00 -9.33 -5.02
CA GLU A 69 0.08 -10.46 -5.08
C GLU A 69 -1.37 -10.03 -5.37
N HIS A 70 -1.74 -8.79 -5.02
CA HIS A 70 -3.01 -8.17 -5.38
C HIS A 70 -3.00 -7.48 -6.77
N GLY A 71 -1.88 -7.52 -7.50
CA GLY A 71 -1.72 -6.83 -8.78
C GLY A 71 -1.53 -5.32 -8.65
N LEU A 72 -1.10 -4.85 -7.48
CA LEU A 72 -0.83 -3.45 -7.17
C LEU A 72 0.68 -3.20 -7.06
N ALA A 73 1.08 -1.95 -7.25
CA ALA A 73 2.45 -1.50 -7.01
C ALA A 73 2.47 -0.35 -6.00
N ILE A 74 3.50 -0.29 -5.16
CA ILE A 74 3.76 0.89 -4.34
C ILE A 74 4.21 2.02 -5.28
N THR A 75 3.45 3.11 -5.32
CA THR A 75 3.79 4.28 -6.15
C THR A 75 4.42 5.40 -5.34
N GLU A 76 4.10 5.50 -4.05
CA GLU A 76 4.62 6.54 -3.16
C GLU A 76 4.55 6.08 -1.69
N LEU A 77 5.50 6.55 -0.89
CA LEU A 77 5.47 6.52 0.58
C LEU A 77 5.22 7.95 1.05
N SER A 78 4.09 8.21 1.71
CA SER A 78 3.66 9.56 2.07
C SER A 78 3.69 9.79 3.58
N THR A 79 4.20 10.97 3.98
CA THR A 79 4.27 11.41 5.38
C THR A 79 3.33 12.58 5.67
N HIS A 80 2.43 12.93 4.73
CA HIS A 80 1.61 14.13 4.88
C HIS A 80 0.63 13.99 6.07
N LEU A 81 0.68 15.00 6.96
CA LEU A 81 -0.24 15.24 8.08
C LEU A 81 -1.23 16.35 7.68
#